data_AF-A0A7K8KJX9-F1
#
_entry.id   AF-A0A7K8KJX9-F1
#
_cell.length_a   1.000
_cell.length_b   1.000
_cell.length_c   1.000
_cell.angle_alpha   90.00
_cell.angle_beta   90.00
_cell.angle_gamma   90.00
#
_symmetry.space_group_name_H-M   'P 1'
#
loop_
_entity.id
_entity.type
_entity.pdbx_description
1 polymer ?
#
loop_
_entity_poly.entity_id
_entity_poly.type
_entity_poly.pdbx_seq_one_letter_code
_entity_poly.pdbx_strand_id
1 'polypeptide(L)'
;GWGPRGGLALTAASPQDWEQRQEEDTLLIERILLLVRNVLHVPPDPVEEQGVDGDASVHDRVLWALHVSGMDDLLKFLASAQAEQQWALHVLEIISLMFRDQ
;
A
#
# COMPACT_ATOMS: atom_id res chain seq x y z
N GLY A 1 -15.67 -2.64 -56.99
CA GLY A 1 -15.00 -1.92 -55.90
C GLY A 1 -15.99 -1.68 -54.78
N TRP A 2 -15.52 -1.46 -53.56
CA TRP A 2 -16.24 -1.30 -52.28
C TRP A 2 -16.32 -2.58 -51.45
N GLY A 3 -15.30 -2.76 -50.60
CA GLY A 3 -15.26 -3.74 -49.51
C GLY A 3 -15.88 -3.19 -48.22
N PRO A 4 -16.16 -4.06 -47.23
CA PRO A 4 -16.85 -3.67 -46.02
C PRO A 4 -15.92 -2.85 -45.11
N ARG A 5 -16.26 -1.58 -44.90
CA ARG A 5 -15.71 -0.77 -43.81
C ARG A 5 -16.67 -0.87 -42.62
N GLY A 6 -16.14 -1.18 -41.45
CA GLY A 6 -16.85 -0.98 -40.18
C GLY A 6 -17.35 -2.26 -39.54
N GLY A 7 -16.44 -3.11 -39.09
CA GLY A 7 -16.78 -4.20 -38.17
C GLY A 7 -15.49 -4.78 -37.62
N LEU A 8 -15.38 -4.87 -36.29
CA LEU A 8 -14.26 -5.42 -35.51
C LEU A 8 -13.17 -4.41 -35.08
N ALA A 9 -13.56 -3.36 -34.36
CA ALA A 9 -12.73 -2.87 -33.25
C ALA A 9 -13.37 -3.36 -31.94
N LEU A 10 -13.43 -4.68 -31.78
CA LEU A 10 -13.85 -5.28 -30.51
C LEU A 10 -12.63 -5.28 -29.57
N THR A 11 -12.71 -4.40 -28.57
CA THR A 11 -12.22 -4.59 -27.20
C THR A 11 -10.73 -4.90 -26.99
N ALA A 12 -9.83 -4.07 -27.49
CA ALA A 12 -8.47 -3.96 -26.95
C ALA A 12 -8.27 -2.52 -26.46
N ALA A 13 -7.81 -2.35 -25.21
CA ALA A 13 -7.43 -1.04 -24.68
C ALA A 13 -6.35 -0.43 -25.59
N SER A 14 -6.46 0.85 -25.90
CA SER A 14 -5.47 1.53 -26.73
C SER A 14 -4.12 1.63 -26.00
N PRO A 15 -3.02 1.92 -26.72
CA PRO A 15 -1.73 2.11 -26.08
C PRO A 15 -1.73 3.16 -24.95
N GLN A 16 -2.42 4.29 -25.18
CA GLN A 16 -2.54 5.32 -24.16
C GLN A 16 -3.40 4.86 -22.97
N ASP A 17 -4.42 4.05 -23.21
CA ASP A 17 -5.28 3.54 -22.14
C ASP A 17 -4.52 2.60 -21.20
N TRP A 18 -3.55 1.81 -21.69
CA TRP A 18 -2.73 0.97 -20.80
C TRP A 18 -1.71 1.79 -20.01
N GLU A 19 -1.10 2.81 -20.63
CA GLU A 19 -0.15 3.71 -19.96
C GLU A 19 -0.83 4.43 -18.81
N GLN A 20 -2.02 4.99 -19.07
CA GLN A 20 -2.77 5.73 -18.08
C GLN A 20 -3.23 4.83 -16.92
N ARG A 21 -3.64 3.59 -17.19
CA ARG A 21 -3.98 2.61 -16.15
C ARG A 21 -2.76 2.26 -15.30
N GLN A 22 -1.60 2.04 -15.93
CA GLN A 22 -0.35 1.75 -15.22
C GLN A 22 0.07 2.92 -14.31
N GLU A 23 -0.07 4.16 -14.77
CA GLU A 23 0.20 5.34 -13.96
C GLU A 23 -0.80 5.48 -12.80
N GLU A 24 -2.10 5.27 -13.05
CA GLU A 24 -3.13 5.30 -12.01
C GLU A 24 -2.91 4.21 -10.95
N ASP A 25 -2.57 2.99 -11.37
CA ASP A 25 -2.24 1.87 -10.48
C ASP A 25 -0.99 2.18 -9.65
N THR A 26 0.04 2.78 -10.25
CA THR A 26 1.27 3.22 -9.55
C THR A 26 0.93 4.26 -8.48
N LEU A 27 0.14 5.27 -8.83
CA LEU A 27 -0.30 6.31 -7.88
C LEU A 27 -1.19 5.72 -6.76
N LEU A 28 -2.00 4.71 -7.08
CA LEU A 28 -2.83 4.04 -6.09
C LEU A 28 -1.97 3.29 -5.08
N ILE A 29 -0.95 2.54 -5.54
CA ILE A 29 -0.01 1.84 -4.66
C ILE A 29 0.71 2.83 -3.76
N GLU A 30 1.23 3.93 -4.31
CA GLU A 30 1.90 4.98 -3.53
C GLU A 30 0.99 5.55 -2.44
N ARG A 31 -0.27 5.86 -2.78
CA ARG A 31 -1.27 6.37 -1.82
C ARG A 31 -1.57 5.38 -0.70
N ILE A 32 -1.64 4.08 -1.01
CA ILE A 32 -1.85 3.04 0.00
C ILE A 32 -0.65 2.99 0.95
N LEU A 33 0.57 2.98 0.42
CA LEU A 33 1.78 2.97 1.24
C LEU A 33 1.89 4.22 2.13
N LEU A 34 1.60 5.40 1.58
CA LEU A 34 1.56 6.65 2.34
C LEU A 34 0.49 6.64 3.44
N LEU A 35 -0.69 6.06 3.17
CA LEU A 35 -1.75 5.92 4.16
C LEU A 35 -1.30 5.02 5.32
N VAL A 36 -0.72 3.86 5.03
CA VAL A 36 -0.19 2.95 6.05
C VAL A 36 0.89 3.64 6.88
N ARG A 37 1.84 4.33 6.23
CA ARG A 37 2.89 5.11 6.90
C ARG A 37 2.28 6.18 7.80
N ASN A 38 1.27 6.92 7.33
CA ASN A 38 0.62 7.97 8.10
C ASN A 38 -0.11 7.43 9.34
N VAL A 39 -0.81 6.30 9.22
CA VAL A 39 -1.48 5.63 10.36
C VAL A 39 -0.46 5.20 11.41
N LEU A 40 0.66 4.60 10.99
CA LEU A 40 1.74 4.19 11.90
C LEU A 40 2.50 5.38 12.50
N HIS A 41 2.55 6.52 11.81
CA HIS A 41 3.28 7.71 12.27
C HIS A 41 2.50 8.51 13.33
N VAL A 42 1.20 8.24 13.53
CA VAL A 42 0.43 8.98 14.55
C VAL A 42 1.10 8.80 15.92
N PRO A 43 1.43 9.90 16.63
CA PRO A 43 2.01 9.81 17.96
C PRO A 43 0.94 9.30 18.95
N PRO A 44 1.35 8.54 19.97
CA PRO A 44 0.42 8.08 20.99
C PRO A 44 -0.20 9.27 21.76
N ASP A 45 -1.51 9.19 22.03
CA ASP A 45 -2.19 10.15 22.91
C ASP A 45 -2.06 9.67 24.37
N PRO A 46 -1.35 10.42 25.24
CA PRO A 46 -1.13 10.02 26.63
C PRO A 46 -2.43 9.92 27.44
N VAL A 47 -3.56 10.46 26.97
CA VAL A 47 -4.87 10.29 27.63
C VAL A 47 -5.52 8.96 27.26
N GLU A 48 -5.38 8.50 26.01
CA GLU A 48 -5.94 7.22 25.55
C GLU A 48 -5.12 6.02 26.04
N GLU A 49 -3.82 6.20 26.29
CA GLU A 49 -2.94 5.16 26.83
C GLU A 49 -3.04 4.98 28.35
N GLN A 50 -3.86 5.78 29.06
CA GLN A 50 -4.17 5.58 30.48
C GLN A 50 -5.25 4.50 30.74
N GLY A 51 -5.55 3.68 29.72
CA GLY A 51 -6.42 2.52 29.85
C GLY A 51 -5.93 1.56 30.94
N VAL A 52 -6.88 0.84 31.56
CA VAL A 52 -6.65 -0.10 32.68
C VAL A 52 -5.47 -1.04 32.38
N ASP A 53 -4.57 -1.24 33.35
CA ASP A 53 -3.43 -2.17 33.29
C ASP A 53 -3.83 -3.49 32.59
N GLY A 54 -3.38 -3.68 31.33
CA GLY A 54 -3.58 -4.93 30.58
C GLY A 54 -3.99 -4.80 29.12
N ASP A 55 -4.45 -3.64 28.64
CA ASP A 55 -4.77 -3.45 27.23
C ASP A 55 -3.50 -3.21 26.38
N ALA A 56 -3.44 -3.85 25.21
CA ALA A 56 -2.37 -3.62 24.22
C ALA A 56 -2.38 -2.16 23.75
N SER A 57 -1.19 -1.59 23.50
CA SER A 57 -1.07 -0.19 23.05
C SER A 57 -1.85 0.05 21.74
N VAL A 58 -2.14 1.31 21.41
CA VAL A 58 -2.71 1.65 20.08
C VAL A 58 -1.79 1.11 18.98
N HIS A 59 -0.48 1.23 19.16
CA HIS A 59 0.53 0.74 18.23
C HIS A 59 0.43 -0.77 18.00
N ASP A 60 0.39 -1.56 19.08
CA ASP A 60 0.28 -3.03 19.00
C ASP A 60 -1.01 -3.47 18.31
N ARG A 61 -2.12 -2.76 18.56
CA ARG A 61 -3.40 -3.02 17.88
C ARG A 61 -3.32 -2.75 16.38
N VAL A 62 -2.60 -1.70 15.97
CA VAL A 62 -2.34 -1.41 14.55
C VAL A 62 -1.45 -2.49 13.94
N LEU A 63 -0.38 -2.92 14.62
CA LEU A 63 0.47 -4.02 14.15
C LEU A 63 -0.32 -5.31 13.96
N TRP A 64 -1.21 -5.62 14.90
CA TRP A 64 -2.10 -6.78 14.80
C TRP A 64 -3.04 -6.68 13.59
N ALA A 65 -3.63 -5.51 13.35
CA ALA A 65 -4.48 -5.27 12.18
C ALA A 65 -3.71 -5.41 10.85
N LEU A 66 -2.46 -4.94 10.79
CA LEU A 66 -1.59 -5.12 9.63
C LEU A 66 -1.29 -6.60 9.38
N HIS A 67 -1.03 -7.37 10.43
CA HIS A 67 -0.79 -8.81 10.31
C HIS A 67 -2.05 -9.57 9.85
N VAL A 68 -3.20 -9.32 10.48
CA VAL A 68 -4.46 -10.02 10.13
C VAL A 68 -4.93 -9.69 8.71
N SER A 69 -4.64 -8.49 8.21
CA SER A 69 -4.94 -8.11 6.82
C SER A 69 -3.97 -8.69 5.78
N GLY A 70 -2.86 -9.30 6.20
CA GLY A 70 -1.79 -9.76 5.31
C GLY A 70 -0.92 -8.63 4.74
N MET A 71 -1.02 -7.41 5.30
CA MET A 71 -0.21 -6.27 4.88
C MET A 71 1.27 -6.50 5.17
N ASP A 72 1.62 -7.20 6.25
CA ASP A 72 3.01 -7.54 6.56
C ASP A 72 3.63 -8.45 5.50
N ASP A 73 2.88 -9.40 4.94
CA ASP A 73 3.33 -10.24 3.83
C ASP A 73 3.51 -9.46 2.52
N LEU A 74 2.62 -8.50 2.24
CA LEU A 74 2.79 -7.59 1.11
C LEU A 74 4.05 -6.73 1.25
N LEU A 75 4.30 -6.18 2.44
CA LEU A 75 5.50 -5.40 2.71
C LEU A 75 6.78 -6.24 2.58
N LYS A 76 6.76 -7.50 3.01
CA LYS A 76 7.86 -8.46 2.79
C LYS A 76 8.09 -8.73 1.30
N PHE A 77 7.03 -8.88 0.52
CA PHE A 77 7.12 -9.02 -0.93
C PHE A 77 7.77 -7.79 -1.58
N LEU A 78 7.26 -6.58 -1.28
CA LEU A 78 7.80 -5.33 -1.81
C LEU A 78 9.26 -5.11 -1.42
N ALA A 79 9.66 -5.51 -0.20
CA ALA A 79 11.04 -5.41 0.28
C ALA A 79 12.02 -6.38 -0.43
N SER A 80 11.53 -7.55 -0.89
CA SER A 80 12.37 -8.63 -1.40
C SER A 80 12.40 -8.72 -2.93
N ALA A 81 11.40 -8.18 -3.63
CA ALA A 81 11.32 -8.24 -5.08
C ALA A 81 12.15 -7.13 -5.75
N GLN A 82 13.11 -7.51 -6.59
CA GLN A 82 13.93 -6.54 -7.34
C GLN A 82 13.09 -5.67 -8.30
N ALA A 83 11.99 -6.18 -8.81
CA ALA A 83 11.07 -5.42 -9.67
C ALA A 83 10.34 -4.28 -8.91
N GLU A 84 10.27 -4.36 -7.57
CA GLU A 84 9.52 -3.44 -6.72
C GLU A 84 10.42 -2.40 -6.03
N GLN A 85 11.67 -2.26 -6.48
CA GLN A 85 12.66 -1.35 -5.89
C GLN A 85 12.20 0.11 -5.81
N GLN A 86 11.29 0.54 -6.68
CA GLN A 86 10.68 1.88 -6.63
C GLN A 86 9.97 2.17 -5.29
N TRP A 87 9.52 1.13 -4.57
CA TRP A 87 8.85 1.24 -3.28
C TRP A 87 9.78 1.14 -2.07
N ALA A 88 11.08 0.92 -2.27
CA ALA A 88 12.01 0.57 -1.20
C ALA A 88 12.03 1.58 -0.04
N LEU A 89 11.97 2.88 -0.32
CA LEU A 89 11.94 3.91 0.74
C LEU A 89 10.63 3.92 1.52
N HIS A 90 9.49 3.78 0.83
CA HIS A 90 8.19 3.67 1.49
C HIS A 90 8.13 2.47 2.43
N VAL A 91 8.61 1.31 1.95
CA VAL A 91 8.66 0.08 2.74
C VAL A 91 9.60 0.22 3.94
N LEU A 92 10.78 0.84 3.75
CA LEU A 92 11.74 1.08 4.82
C LEU A 92 11.16 1.99 5.91
N GLU A 93 10.48 3.07 5.55
CA GLU A 93 9.82 3.96 6.51
C GLU A 93 8.72 3.23 7.30
N ILE A 94 7.88 2.46 6.62
CA ILE A 94 6.81 1.69 7.25
C ILE A 94 7.39 0.68 8.24
N ILE A 95 8.40 -0.11 7.84
CA ILE A 95 9.05 -1.07 8.73
C ILE A 95 9.68 -0.35 9.92
N SER A 96 10.36 0.78 9.69
CA SER A 96 10.95 1.57 10.79
C SER A 96 9.90 2.01 11.81
N LEU A 97 8.71 2.42 11.36
CA LEU A 97 7.60 2.78 12.24
C LEU A 97 6.98 1.58 12.94
N MET A 98 6.88 0.42 12.27
CA MET A 98 6.36 -0.80 12.89
C MET A 98 7.20 -1.22 14.11
N PHE A 99 8.52 -1.02 14.04
CA PHE A 99 9.47 -1.39 15.09
C PHE A 99 9.87 -0.23 16.01
N ARG A 100 9.18 0.92 15.98
CA ARG A 100 9.59 2.12 16.74
C ARG A 100 9.63 1.93 18.26
N ASP A 101 8.84 1.00 18.77
CA ASP A 101 8.68 0.71 20.21
C ASP A 101 9.35 -0.62 20.63
N GLN A 102 10.24 -1.18 19.78
CA GLN A 102 10.97 -2.44 20.02
C GLN A 102 12.43 -2.24 20.42
#